data_AF-A0A034WB94-F1
#
_entry.id   AF-A0A034WB94-F1
#
_cell.length_a   1.000
_cell.length_b   1.000
_cell.length_c   1.000
_cell.angle_alpha   90.00
_cell.angle_beta   90.00
_cell.angle_gamma   90.00
#
_symmetry.space_group_name_H-M   'P 1'
#
loop_
_entity.id
_entity.type
_entity.pdbx_description
1 polymer ?
#
loop_
_entity_poly.entity_id
_entity_poly.type
_entity_poly.pdbx_seq_one_letter_code
_entity_poly.pdbx_strand_id
1 'polypeptide(L)'
;MALNAEDIAEIKKTWAIPVATPTDSGAAILIRFFTKYPSNLEKFPFRDVPVAELNNSARFRAHCGRIIKTFDQSISQLEEEGGLQKIQEIWQGVAKSHVERHNIAKPSYFELREAIVEVLSEACNLNERQAEAWNKLLDIVYDIIFKKYDDLGAQ
;
A
#
# COMPACT_ATOMS: atom_id res chain seq x y z
N MET A 1 9.57 -11.40 -12.86
CA MET A 1 10.23 -12.51 -12.13
C MET A 1 9.36 -12.87 -10.94
N ALA A 2 9.24 -14.15 -10.59
CA ALA A 2 8.43 -14.57 -9.43
C ALA A 2 9.13 -14.20 -8.11
N LEU A 3 8.33 -13.88 -7.08
CA LEU A 3 8.82 -13.63 -5.72
C LEU A 3 9.37 -14.93 -5.13
N ASN A 4 10.64 -14.93 -4.69
CA ASN A 4 11.31 -16.11 -4.14
C ASN A 4 11.62 -15.98 -2.63
N ALA A 5 12.16 -17.04 -2.02
CA ALA A 5 12.46 -17.06 -0.57
C ALA A 5 13.45 -15.97 -0.13
N GLU A 6 14.44 -15.64 -0.97
CA GLU A 6 15.39 -14.57 -0.66
C GLU A 6 14.73 -13.18 -0.75
N ASP A 7 13.85 -12.97 -1.73
CA ASP A 7 13.04 -11.75 -1.83
C ASP A 7 12.16 -11.58 -0.57
N ILE A 8 11.52 -12.66 -0.12
CA ILE A 8 10.66 -12.66 1.07
C ILE A 8 11.46 -12.32 2.33
N ALA A 9 12.65 -12.90 2.50
CA ALA A 9 13.52 -12.61 3.64
C ALA A 9 13.93 -11.13 3.69
N GLU A 10 14.29 -10.54 2.55
CA GLU A 10 14.66 -9.12 2.46
C GLU A 10 13.45 -8.20 2.71
N ILE A 11 12.27 -8.55 2.20
CA ILE A 11 11.02 -7.82 2.49
C ILE A 11 10.74 -7.84 3.99
N LYS A 12 10.74 -9.03 4.63
CA LYS A 12 10.48 -9.14 6.07
C LYS A 12 11.48 -8.34 6.91
N LYS A 13 12.76 -8.42 6.56
CA LYS A 13 13.83 -7.69 7.25
C LYS A 13 13.64 -6.17 7.14
N THR A 14 13.38 -5.67 5.94
CA THR A 14 13.24 -4.22 5.70
C THR A 14 11.90 -3.68 6.19
N TRP A 15 10.83 -4.48 6.13
CA TRP A 15 9.50 -4.13 6.65
C TRP A 15 9.45 -3.91 8.16
N ALA A 16 10.38 -4.51 8.91
CA ALA A 16 10.50 -4.31 10.35
C ALA A 16 10.66 -2.83 10.75
N ILE A 17 11.18 -1.98 9.86
CA ILE A 17 11.35 -0.53 10.09
C ILE A 17 9.99 0.21 10.03
N PRO A 18 9.27 0.24 8.89
CA PRO A 18 8.02 1.00 8.78
C PRO A 18 6.92 0.46 9.68
N VAL A 19 6.89 -0.85 9.96
CA VAL A 19 5.86 -1.46 10.82
C VAL A 19 6.03 -1.09 12.29
N ALA A 20 7.22 -0.67 12.73
CA ALA A 20 7.47 -0.24 14.11
C ALA A 20 6.73 1.07 14.47
N THR A 21 6.44 1.92 13.48
CA THR A 21 5.72 3.19 13.62
C THR A 21 4.59 3.29 12.60
N PRO A 22 3.58 2.39 12.67
CA PRO A 22 2.68 2.12 11.55
C PRO A 22 1.83 3.32 11.14
N THR A 23 1.48 4.18 12.09
CA THR A 23 0.71 5.39 11.74
C THR A 23 1.57 6.43 11.05
N ASP A 24 2.82 6.60 11.50
CA ASP A 24 3.72 7.62 10.97
C ASP A 24 4.28 7.20 9.61
N SER A 25 4.60 5.91 9.44
CA SER A 25 4.97 5.33 8.14
C SER A 25 3.84 5.43 7.13
N GLY A 26 2.60 5.11 7.53
CA GLY A 26 1.43 5.30 6.68
C GLY A 26 1.19 6.78 6.34
N ALA A 27 1.46 7.68 7.28
CA ALA A 27 1.36 9.12 7.05
C ALA A 27 2.43 9.62 6.06
N ALA A 28 3.67 9.14 6.16
CA ALA A 28 4.72 9.45 5.20
C ALA A 28 4.31 9.06 3.77
N ILE A 29 3.74 7.86 3.60
CA ILE A 29 3.21 7.37 2.30
C ILE A 29 2.11 8.30 1.79
N LEU A 30 1.07 8.56 2.59
CA LEU A 30 -0.08 9.35 2.13
C LEU A 30 0.26 10.84 1.94
N ILE A 31 1.13 11.42 2.75
CA ILE A 31 1.60 12.80 2.55
C ILE A 31 2.39 12.89 1.25
N ARG A 32 3.30 11.94 0.96
CA ARG A 32 4.01 11.88 -0.33
C ARG A 32 3.03 11.77 -1.49
N PHE A 33 2.06 10.87 -1.37
CA PHE A 33 1.02 10.65 -2.37
C PHE A 33 0.20 11.92 -2.65
N PHE A 34 -0.33 12.59 -1.63
CA PHE A 34 -1.12 13.82 -1.82
C PHE A 34 -0.28 15.03 -2.26
N THR A 35 1.00 15.06 -1.91
CA THR A 35 1.92 16.12 -2.36
C THR A 35 2.20 16.00 -3.86
N LYS A 36 2.42 14.78 -4.37
CA LYS A 36 2.68 14.54 -5.80
C LYS A 36 1.39 14.51 -6.63
N TYR A 37 0.30 13.98 -6.06
CA TYR A 37 -0.96 13.69 -6.74
C TYR A 37 -2.16 14.25 -5.96
N PRO A 38 -2.29 15.59 -5.87
CA PRO A 38 -3.24 16.25 -4.98
C PRO A 38 -4.72 15.94 -5.28
N SER A 39 -5.06 15.61 -6.53
CA SER A 39 -6.44 15.23 -6.90
C SER A 39 -6.97 14.02 -6.13
N ASN A 40 -6.10 13.15 -5.61
CA ASN A 40 -6.52 12.01 -4.81
C ASN A 40 -7.08 12.40 -3.44
N LEU A 41 -6.67 13.55 -2.89
CA LEU A 41 -7.13 14.02 -1.60
C LEU A 41 -8.66 14.25 -1.59
N GLU A 42 -9.24 14.64 -2.72
CA GLU A 42 -10.68 14.87 -2.90
C GLU A 42 -11.57 13.67 -2.57
N LYS A 43 -11.00 12.45 -2.64
CA LYS A 43 -11.70 11.20 -2.35
C LYS A 43 -11.83 10.93 -0.85
N PHE A 44 -11.19 11.74 0.00
CA PHE A 44 -11.14 11.52 1.44
C PHE A 44 -12.05 12.46 2.21
N PRO A 45 -12.57 12.04 3.38
CA PRO A 45 -13.41 12.88 4.24
C PRO A 45 -12.64 14.01 4.96
N PHE A 46 -11.33 14.10 4.74
CA PHE A 46 -10.45 15.13 5.28
C PHE A 46 -9.85 16.00 4.18
N ARG A 47 -10.47 16.03 3.00
CA ARG A 47 -9.98 16.76 1.82
C ARG A 47 -9.78 18.27 2.04
N ASP A 48 -10.56 18.85 2.95
CA ASP A 48 -10.49 20.29 3.27
C ASP A 48 -9.37 20.63 4.28
N VAL A 49 -8.62 19.64 4.78
CA VAL A 49 -7.50 19.84 5.70
C VAL A 49 -6.22 20.06 4.88
N PRO A 50 -5.45 21.15 5.13
CA PRO A 50 -4.17 21.36 4.47
C PRO A 50 -3.23 20.17 4.66
N VAL A 51 -2.46 19.80 3.62
CA VAL A 51 -1.54 18.63 3.67
C VAL A 51 -0.60 18.69 4.88
N ALA A 52 -0.10 19.89 5.22
CA ALA A 52 0.77 20.12 6.37
C ALA A 52 0.10 19.83 7.74
N GLU A 53 -1.23 19.83 7.80
CA GLU A 53 -2.03 19.63 9.01
C GLU A 53 -2.71 18.25 9.07
N LEU A 54 -2.56 17.41 8.02
CA LEU A 54 -3.25 16.11 7.94
C LEU A 54 -2.92 15.19 9.14
N ASN A 55 -1.72 15.28 9.71
CA ASN A 55 -1.34 14.52 10.89
C ASN A 55 -2.22 14.82 12.13
N ASN A 56 -2.92 15.95 12.18
CA ASN A 56 -3.85 16.28 13.25
C ASN A 56 -5.24 15.61 13.05
N SER A 57 -5.53 15.10 11.84
CA SER A 57 -6.81 14.45 11.54
C SER A 57 -6.83 13.00 11.98
N ALA A 58 -7.69 12.68 12.95
CA ALA A 58 -7.90 11.32 13.42
C ALA A 58 -8.33 10.37 12.28
N ARG A 59 -9.11 10.87 11.30
CA ARG A 59 -9.53 10.09 10.14
C ARG A 59 -8.37 9.76 9.20
N PHE A 60 -7.49 10.73 8.98
CA PHE A 60 -6.26 10.53 8.20
C PHE A 60 -5.36 9.49 8.87
N ARG A 61 -5.04 9.68 10.15
CA ARG A 61 -4.22 8.74 10.93
C ARG A 61 -4.79 7.33 10.95
N ALA A 62 -6.11 7.19 11.07
CA ALA A 62 -6.77 5.89 11.02
C ALA A 62 -6.59 5.20 9.65
N HIS A 63 -6.65 5.93 8.54
CA HIS A 63 -6.40 5.36 7.21
C HIS A 63 -4.93 4.97 7.02
N CYS A 64 -3.99 5.82 7.49
CA CYS A 64 -2.55 5.54 7.48
C CYS A 64 -2.23 4.19 8.15
N GLY A 65 -2.76 3.97 9.37
CA GLY A 65 -2.58 2.71 10.08
C GLY A 65 -3.20 1.50 9.36
N ARG A 66 -4.31 1.67 8.63
CA ARG A 66 -4.92 0.58 7.85
C ARG A 66 -4.03 0.14 6.70
N ILE A 67 -3.37 1.08 6.00
CA ILE A 67 -2.44 0.75 4.91
C ILE A 67 -1.33 -0.16 5.44
N ILE A 68 -0.63 0.28 6.49
CA ILE A 68 0.47 -0.51 7.07
C ILE A 68 -0.03 -1.86 7.58
N LYS A 69 -1.18 -1.90 8.26
CA LYS A 69 -1.78 -3.16 8.74
C LYS A 69 -2.08 -4.14 7.60
N THR A 70 -2.62 -3.68 6.48
CA THR A 70 -2.93 -4.55 5.33
C THR A 70 -1.66 -5.14 4.71
N PHE A 71 -0.60 -4.33 4.57
CA PHE A 71 0.70 -4.83 4.11
C PHE A 71 1.31 -5.81 5.11
N ASP A 72 1.27 -5.50 6.40
CA ASP A 72 1.80 -6.36 7.46
C ASP A 72 1.11 -7.74 7.50
N GLN A 73 -0.22 -7.74 7.43
CA GLN A 73 -1.00 -8.97 7.30
C GLN A 73 -0.59 -9.77 6.05
N SER A 74 -0.37 -9.11 4.92
CA SER A 74 0.04 -9.78 3.68
C SER A 74 1.45 -10.38 3.79
N ILE A 75 2.40 -9.61 4.33
CA ILE A 75 3.81 -10.02 4.49
C ILE A 75 3.91 -11.20 5.46
N SER A 76 3.08 -11.23 6.50
CA SER A 76 3.01 -12.37 7.44
C SER A 76 2.60 -13.69 6.77
N GLN A 77 1.88 -13.64 5.64
CA GLN A 77 1.40 -14.84 4.94
C GLN A 77 2.35 -15.33 3.84
N LEU A 78 3.45 -14.63 3.53
CA LEU A 78 4.30 -14.96 2.38
C LEU A 78 4.97 -16.34 2.45
N GLU A 79 5.17 -16.89 3.66
CA GLU A 79 5.80 -18.20 3.86
C GLU A 79 4.81 -19.26 4.37
N GLU A 80 3.55 -18.88 4.55
CA GLU A 80 2.53 -19.75 5.13
C GLU A 80 1.91 -20.66 4.07
N GLU A 81 1.60 -21.91 4.45
CA GLU A 81 0.82 -22.80 3.60
C GLU A 81 -0.56 -22.18 3.33
N GLY A 82 -0.95 -22.09 2.06
CA GLY A 82 -2.16 -21.38 1.64
C GLY A 82 -2.10 -19.85 1.80
N GLY A 83 -0.93 -19.28 2.12
CA GLY A 83 -0.74 -17.85 2.36
C GLY A 83 -1.12 -16.97 1.17
N LEU A 84 -0.82 -17.42 -0.06
CA LEU A 84 -1.21 -16.69 -1.28
C LEU A 84 -2.72 -16.51 -1.41
N GLN A 85 -3.52 -17.50 -1.01
CA GLN A 85 -4.98 -17.40 -1.04
C GLN A 85 -5.49 -16.36 -0.04
N LYS A 86 -4.90 -16.29 1.16
CA LYS A 86 -5.23 -15.26 2.16
C LYS A 86 -4.83 -13.86 1.68
N ILE A 87 -3.66 -13.72 1.05
CA ILE A 87 -3.22 -12.45 0.43
C ILE A 87 -4.25 -12.04 -0.63
N GLN A 88 -4.69 -12.97 -1.48
CA GLN A 88 -5.71 -12.72 -2.48
C GLN A 88 -7.03 -12.23 -1.86
N GLU A 89 -7.53 -12.89 -0.83
CA GLU A 89 -8.76 -12.49 -0.12
C GLU A 89 -8.65 -11.09 0.49
N ILE A 90 -7.52 -10.77 1.13
CA ILE A 90 -7.26 -9.44 1.72
C ILE A 90 -7.35 -8.35 0.63
N TRP A 91 -6.58 -8.49 -0.45
CA TRP A 91 -6.49 -7.44 -1.47
C TRP A 91 -7.72 -7.37 -2.37
N GLN A 92 -8.45 -8.46 -2.57
CA GLN A 92 -9.77 -8.42 -3.20
C GLN A 92 -10.78 -7.65 -2.34
N GLY A 93 -10.74 -7.81 -1.02
CA GLY A 93 -11.56 -7.02 -0.09
C GLY A 93 -11.25 -5.53 -0.13
N VAL A 94 -9.96 -5.17 -0.19
CA VAL A 94 -9.49 -3.79 -0.39
C VAL A 94 -10.03 -3.24 -1.70
N ALA A 95 -9.81 -3.94 -2.81
CA ALA A 95 -10.25 -3.54 -4.14
C ALA A 95 -11.76 -3.30 -4.19
N LYS A 96 -12.55 -4.27 -3.72
CA LYS A 96 -14.02 -4.17 -3.65
C LYS A 96 -14.47 -2.93 -2.87
N SER A 97 -13.87 -2.67 -1.70
CA SER A 97 -14.21 -1.49 -0.90
C SER A 97 -13.89 -0.18 -1.62
N HIS A 98 -12.77 -0.11 -2.32
CA HIS A 98 -12.35 1.11 -3.02
C HIS A 98 -13.21 1.39 -4.26
N VAL A 99 -13.64 0.35 -4.98
CA VAL A 99 -14.61 0.47 -6.08
C VAL A 99 -15.98 0.87 -5.55
N GLU A 100 -16.59 0.04 -4.70
CA GLU A 100 -18.02 0.14 -4.37
C GLU A 100 -18.35 1.32 -3.45
N ARG A 101 -17.42 1.72 -2.57
CA ARG A 101 -17.68 2.75 -1.55
C ARG A 101 -17.05 4.10 -1.84
N HIS A 102 -15.99 4.12 -2.63
CA HIS A 102 -15.12 5.29 -2.76
C HIS A 102 -14.89 5.72 -4.21
N ASN A 103 -15.24 4.89 -5.19
CA ASN A 103 -15.06 5.17 -6.61
C ASN A 103 -13.63 5.67 -6.90
N ILE A 104 -12.65 4.91 -6.43
CA ILE A 104 -11.22 5.13 -6.70
C ILE A 104 -10.91 4.51 -8.06
N ALA A 105 -10.23 5.25 -8.93
CA ALA A 105 -9.87 4.79 -10.27
C ALA A 105 -8.51 4.05 -10.24
N LYS A 106 -8.28 3.12 -11.18
CA LYS A 106 -6.99 2.40 -11.25
C LYS A 106 -5.76 3.31 -11.31
N PRO A 107 -5.75 4.45 -12.04
CA PRO A 107 -4.60 5.36 -12.05
C PRO A 107 -4.10 5.79 -10.65
N SER A 108 -5.03 5.98 -9.71
CA SER A 108 -4.73 6.35 -8.31
C SER A 108 -3.86 5.31 -7.60
N TYR A 109 -4.00 4.03 -7.94
CA TYR A 109 -3.16 2.99 -7.38
C TYR A 109 -1.73 3.11 -7.89
N PHE A 110 -1.50 3.36 -9.18
CA PHE A 110 -0.14 3.50 -9.70
C PHE A 110 0.58 4.69 -9.06
N GLU A 111 -0.13 5.79 -8.86
CA GLU A 111 0.36 6.99 -8.14
C GLU A 111 0.69 6.65 -6.67
N LEU A 112 -0.16 5.87 -5.99
CA LEU A 112 0.11 5.39 -4.64
C LEU A 112 1.31 4.43 -4.59
N ARG A 113 1.47 3.56 -5.60
CA ARG A 113 2.59 2.63 -5.71
C ARG A 113 3.92 3.37 -5.71
N GLU A 114 4.01 4.44 -6.49
CA GLU A 114 5.21 5.27 -6.56
C GLU A 114 5.54 5.87 -5.18
N ALA A 115 4.54 6.43 -4.50
CA ALA A 115 4.74 6.98 -3.15
C ALA A 115 5.18 5.90 -2.13
N ILE A 116 4.63 4.68 -2.22
CA ILE A 116 5.05 3.55 -1.38
C ILE A 116 6.51 3.20 -1.63
N VAL A 117 6.91 3.03 -2.90
CA VAL A 117 8.28 2.64 -3.25
C VAL A 117 9.29 3.71 -2.82
N GLU A 118 8.99 4.99 -3.03
CA GLU A 118 9.85 6.10 -2.59
C GLU A 118 10.02 6.09 -1.06
N VAL A 119 8.92 6.05 -0.31
CA VAL A 119 8.97 6.11 1.15
C VAL A 119 9.66 4.90 1.76
N LEU A 120 9.41 3.69 1.24
CA LEU A 120 10.10 2.49 1.70
C LEU A 120 11.59 2.53 1.36
N SER A 121 11.95 3.01 0.17
CA SER A 121 13.35 3.16 -0.24
C SER A 121 14.11 4.11 0.67
N GLU A 122 13.51 5.27 0.98
CA GLU A 122 14.08 6.28 1.88
C GLU A 122 14.15 5.77 3.33
N ALA A 123 13.05 5.21 3.86
CA ALA A 123 12.98 4.78 5.26
C ALA A 123 13.91 3.60 5.57
N CYS A 124 14.07 2.68 4.62
CA CYS A 124 14.86 1.47 4.81
C CYS A 124 16.25 1.53 4.19
N ASN A 125 16.60 2.63 3.51
CA ASN A 125 17.82 2.74 2.69
C ASN A 125 18.00 1.53 1.76
N LEU A 126 16.93 1.20 1.02
CA LEU A 126 16.90 0.00 0.18
C LEU A 126 18.00 0.07 -0.90
N ASN A 127 18.73 -1.03 -1.06
CA ASN A 127 19.56 -1.23 -2.26
C ASN A 127 18.70 -1.70 -3.45
N GLU A 128 19.29 -1.74 -4.64
CA GLU A 128 18.59 -2.12 -5.88
C GLU A 128 17.88 -3.47 -5.78
N ARG A 129 18.53 -4.48 -5.20
CA ARG A 129 17.97 -5.82 -5.01
C ARG A 129 16.77 -5.80 -4.07
N GLN A 130 16.85 -5.06 -2.97
CA GLN A 130 15.75 -4.95 -2.01
C GLN A 130 14.57 -4.18 -2.60
N ALA A 131 14.84 -3.11 -3.35
CA ALA A 131 13.81 -2.37 -4.09
C ALA A 131 13.13 -3.25 -5.14
N GLU A 132 13.88 -4.12 -5.82
CA GLU A 132 13.31 -5.10 -6.76
C GLU A 132 12.40 -6.11 -6.04
N ALA A 133 12.79 -6.63 -4.88
CA ALA A 133 11.96 -7.53 -4.08
C ALA A 133 10.62 -6.87 -3.70
N TRP A 134 10.65 -5.62 -3.24
CA TRP A 134 9.44 -4.84 -2.96
C TRP A 134 8.56 -4.64 -4.20
N ASN A 135 9.15 -4.37 -5.36
CA ASN A 135 8.39 -4.25 -6.61
C ASN A 135 7.71 -5.56 -7.01
N LYS A 136 8.36 -6.72 -6.85
CA LYS A 136 7.74 -8.03 -7.10
C LYS A 136 6.53 -8.27 -6.19
N LEU A 137 6.62 -7.91 -4.90
CA LEU A 137 5.48 -8.00 -3.99
C LEU A 137 4.35 -7.06 -4.43
N LEU A 138 4.69 -5.81 -4.79
CA LEU A 138 3.71 -4.85 -5.26
C LEU A 138 3.04 -5.29 -6.57
N ASP A 139 3.75 -5.95 -7.48
CA ASP A 139 3.18 -6.53 -8.70
C ASP A 139 2.10 -7.55 -8.36
N ILE A 140 2.39 -8.48 -7.44
CA ILE A 140 1.42 -9.50 -7.00
C ILE A 140 0.14 -8.85 -6.44
N VAL A 141 0.29 -7.89 -5.53
CA VAL A 141 -0.89 -7.28 -4.88
C VAL A 141 -1.67 -6.39 -5.85
N TYR A 142 -1.00 -5.70 -6.77
CA TYR A 142 -1.66 -4.85 -7.78
C TYR A 142 -2.37 -5.68 -8.85
N ASP A 143 -1.78 -6.81 -9.26
CA ASP A 143 -2.43 -7.76 -10.17
C ASP A 143 -3.74 -8.30 -9.55
N ILE A 144 -3.74 -8.61 -8.24
CA ILE A 144 -4.95 -9.02 -7.52
C ILE A 144 -5.99 -7.90 -7.52
N ILE A 145 -5.58 -6.66 -7.20
CA ILE A 145 -6.47 -5.51 -7.17
C ILE A 145 -7.08 -5.29 -8.56
N PHE A 146 -6.28 -5.23 -9.61
CA PHE A 146 -6.75 -4.87 -10.94
C PHE A 146 -7.59 -5.95 -11.59
N LYS A 147 -7.27 -7.22 -11.37
CA LYS A 147 -8.17 -8.33 -11.74
C LYS A 147 -9.53 -8.17 -11.05
N LYS A 148 -9.55 -7.77 -9.77
CA LYS A 148 -10.80 -7.54 -9.05
C LYS A 148 -11.57 -6.32 -9.57
N TYR A 149 -10.88 -5.28 -10.02
CA TYR A 149 -11.51 -4.13 -10.68
C TYR A 149 -12.15 -4.54 -12.01
N ASP A 150 -11.45 -5.36 -12.82
CA ASP A 150 -11.99 -5.89 -14.08
C ASP A 150 -13.24 -6.74 -13.85
N ASP A 151 -13.21 -7.62 -12.84
CA ASP A 151 -14.38 -8.42 -12.43
C ASP A 151 -15.59 -7.56 -12.00
N LEU A 152 -15.34 -6.34 -11.52
CA LEU A 152 -16.36 -5.38 -11.08
C LEU A 152 -16.75 -4.37 -12.18
N GLY A 153 -16.11 -4.41 -13.35
CA GLY A 153 -16.32 -3.44 -14.43
C GLY A 153 -15.83 -2.02 -14.11
N ALA A 154 -14.87 -1.88 -13.19
CA ALA A 154 -14.31 -0.60 -12.77
C ALA A 154 -13.05 -0.22 -13.58
N GLN A 155 -12.91 1.05 -13.94
CA GLN A 155 -11.78 1.60 -14.71
C GLN A 155 -10.72 2.26 -13.83
#